data_AF-A0A5A7QIF5-F1
#
_entry.id   AF-A0A5A7QIF5-F1
#
_cell.length_a   1.000
_cell.length_b   1.000
_cell.length_c   1.000
_cell.angle_alpha   90.00
_cell.angle_beta   90.00
_cell.angle_gamma   90.00
#
_symmetry.space_group_name_H-M   'P 1'
#
loop_
_entity.id
_entity.type
_entity.pdbx_description
1 polymer ?
#
loop_
_entity_poly.entity_id
_entity_poly.type
_entity_poly.pdbx_seq_one_letter_code
_entity_poly.pdbx_strand_id
1 'polypeptide(L)'
;MNRIVKRVFSTAVASYLKPSRGLSVLLQNENPRALMKFQQLCRRNPVNVQSRKFSSSFLRKDEKSIEEEAERKIGWLLKTIFFGTAGENLMQQSVSLLHVKDPLFKRMGASRLARFAIDDERRMKIVEMGGAKQLVSMLTGAKDDRTREAALKALVAISKSDNAVGALHEAGAITVIRSTPDSTENNEIGKYKSNLLKIFQDLGYDISS
;
A
#
# COMPACT_ATOMS: atom_id res chain seq x y z
N MET A 1 16.96 24.15 -9.72
CA MET A 1 17.02 22.80 -9.12
C MET A 1 17.32 22.91 -7.63
N ASN A 2 16.31 22.74 -6.77
CA ASN A 2 16.46 22.90 -5.32
C ASN A 2 17.19 21.69 -4.70
N ARG A 3 18.12 21.95 -3.76
CA ARG A 3 18.96 20.93 -3.08
C ARG A 3 18.17 19.78 -2.44
N ILE A 4 16.90 20.00 -2.15
CA ILE A 4 15.99 19.03 -1.54
C ILE A 4 15.67 17.87 -2.51
N VAL A 5 15.48 18.17 -3.81
CA VAL A 5 15.11 17.17 -4.83
C VAL A 5 16.27 16.21 -5.11
N LYS A 6 17.51 16.71 -5.08
CA LYS A 6 18.73 15.90 -5.24
C LYS A 6 18.90 14.86 -4.12
N ARG A 7 18.49 15.16 -2.88
CA ARG A 7 18.59 14.22 -1.76
C ARG A 7 17.57 13.09 -1.86
N VAL A 8 16.35 13.38 -2.30
CA VAL A 8 15.30 12.36 -2.45
C VAL A 8 15.64 11.38 -3.57
N PHE A 9 16.12 11.87 -4.72
CA PHE A 9 16.53 11.00 -5.83
C PHE A 9 17.75 10.12 -5.50
N SER A 10 18.75 10.65 -4.79
CA SER A 10 19.96 9.89 -4.44
C SER A 10 19.67 8.77 -3.42
N THR A 11 18.73 9.00 -2.49
CA THR A 11 18.37 8.00 -1.46
C THR A 11 17.52 6.86 -2.06
N ALA A 12 16.71 7.15 -3.08
CA ALA A 12 15.95 6.16 -3.82
C ALA A 12 16.87 5.26 -4.68
N VAL A 13 17.91 5.78 -5.33
CA VAL A 13 18.80 4.97 -6.16
C VAL A 13 19.70 4.05 -5.32
N ALA A 14 20.12 4.47 -4.12
CA ALA A 14 20.97 3.66 -3.23
C ALA A 14 20.25 2.44 -2.60
N SER A 15 18.92 2.42 -2.58
CA SER A 15 18.13 1.35 -1.97
C SER A 15 17.72 0.22 -2.92
N TYR A 16 17.92 0.37 -4.23
CA TYR A 16 17.58 -0.64 -5.25
C TYR A 16 18.76 -1.45 -5.81
N LEU A 17 19.98 -1.22 -5.33
CA LEU A 17 21.17 -2.01 -5.71
C LEU A 17 21.76 -2.72 -4.48
N LYS A 18 21.03 -3.69 -3.95
CA LYS A 18 21.65 -4.84 -3.25
C LYS A 18 21.54 -6.06 -4.17
N PRO A 19 22.65 -6.56 -4.73
CA PRO A 19 22.61 -7.81 -5.46
C PRO A 19 22.40 -8.94 -4.46
N SER A 20 21.25 -9.60 -4.54
CA SER A 20 21.01 -10.88 -3.86
C SER A 20 22.06 -11.87 -4.32
N ARG A 21 22.91 -12.28 -3.36
CA ARG A 21 23.83 -13.43 -3.47
C ARG A 21 22.98 -14.68 -3.71
N GLY A 22 22.86 -15.13 -4.96
CA GLY A 22 22.02 -16.30 -5.26
C GLY A 22 22.00 -16.80 -6.69
N LEU A 23 22.98 -16.43 -7.54
CA LEU A 23 23.09 -16.97 -8.92
C LEU A 23 24.49 -17.47 -9.27
N SER A 24 25.33 -17.75 -8.26
CA SER A 24 26.71 -18.23 -8.47
C SER A 24 26.80 -19.74 -8.69
N VAL A 25 25.69 -20.48 -8.75
CA VAL A 25 25.68 -21.93 -8.91
C VAL A 25 24.74 -22.26 -10.05
N LEU A 26 25.26 -22.22 -11.28
CA LEU A 26 24.85 -23.05 -12.44
C LEU A 26 25.73 -22.70 -13.66
N LEU A 27 27.03 -22.50 -13.45
CA LEU A 27 28.03 -22.47 -14.54
C LEU A 27 29.12 -23.51 -14.29
N GLN A 28 28.69 -24.75 -14.10
CA GLN A 28 29.54 -25.92 -14.30
C GLN A 28 28.74 -26.92 -15.12
N ASN A 29 28.78 -26.75 -16.44
CA ASN A 29 28.95 -27.87 -17.35
C ASN A 29 29.28 -27.36 -18.75
N GLU A 30 30.34 -27.95 -19.29
CA GLU A 30 31.06 -27.55 -20.48
C GLU A 30 30.24 -27.75 -21.77
N ASN A 31 30.29 -26.77 -22.68
CA ASN A 31 30.19 -27.02 -24.13
C ASN A 31 30.84 -25.87 -24.93
N PRO A 32 32.04 -26.07 -25.52
CA PRO A 32 32.84 -24.99 -26.12
C PRO A 32 32.41 -24.58 -27.54
N ARG A 33 31.16 -24.81 -27.95
CA ARG A 33 30.66 -24.43 -29.30
C ARG A 33 29.58 -23.35 -29.34
N ALA A 34 29.19 -22.77 -28.20
CA ALA A 34 28.18 -21.72 -28.14
C ALA A 34 28.72 -20.29 -27.96
N LEU A 35 30.05 -20.09 -27.90
CA LEU A 35 30.66 -18.77 -27.65
C LEU A 35 30.90 -17.93 -28.92
N MET A 36 30.74 -18.49 -30.12
CA MET A 36 31.01 -17.80 -31.40
C MET A 36 29.76 -17.35 -32.18
N LYS A 37 28.71 -16.88 -31.50
CA LYS A 37 27.56 -16.25 -32.21
C LYS A 37 27.06 -14.92 -31.67
N PHE A 38 27.54 -14.44 -30.52
CA PHE A 38 27.15 -13.12 -30.01
C PHE A 38 28.08 -11.97 -30.42
N GLN A 39 29.22 -12.26 -31.06
CA GLN A 39 30.23 -11.26 -31.39
C GLN A 39 30.12 -10.68 -32.82
N GLN A 40 29.10 -11.07 -33.60
CA GLN A 40 28.99 -10.68 -35.03
C GLN A 40 27.86 -9.69 -35.38
N LEU A 41 27.04 -9.22 -34.44
CA LEU A 41 25.93 -8.29 -34.77
C LEU A 41 26.20 -6.80 -34.45
N CYS A 42 27.36 -6.46 -33.91
CA CYS A 42 27.77 -5.08 -33.67
C CYS A 42 28.94 -4.65 -34.56
N ARG A 43 28.94 -5.03 -35.84
CA ARG A 43 29.88 -4.48 -36.83
C ARG A 43 29.12 -3.48 -37.72
N ARG A 44 29.00 -2.23 -37.26
CA ARG A 44 28.63 -1.09 -38.11
C ARG A 44 29.89 -0.32 -38.47
N ASN A 45 30.12 -0.16 -39.77
CA ASN A 45 31.23 0.59 -40.36
C ASN A 45 31.30 2.02 -39.78
N PRO A 46 32.51 2.59 -39.62
CA PRO A 46 32.66 4.00 -39.27
C PRO A 46 32.25 4.84 -40.48
N VAL A 47 30.97 5.19 -40.58
CA VAL A 47 30.52 6.26 -41.47
C VAL A 47 31.08 7.56 -40.89
N ASN A 48 31.81 8.31 -41.71
CA ASN A 48 32.34 9.61 -41.38
C ASN A 48 31.17 10.58 -41.11
N VAL A 49 30.74 10.67 -39.86
CA VAL A 49 29.73 11.63 -39.44
C VAL A 49 30.44 12.96 -39.25
N GLN A 50 30.38 13.78 -40.29
CA GLN A 50 30.68 15.20 -40.19
C GLN A 50 29.78 15.78 -39.08
N SER A 51 30.38 16.09 -37.92
CA SER A 51 29.67 16.76 -36.85
C SER A 51 29.30 18.15 -37.35
N ARG A 52 28.08 18.27 -37.89
CA ARG A 52 27.50 19.57 -38.18
C ARG A 52 27.41 20.28 -36.84
N LYS A 53 28.32 21.23 -36.62
CA LYS A 53 28.23 22.21 -35.55
C LYS A 53 26.95 23.02 -35.81
N PHE A 54 25.84 22.55 -35.26
CA PHE A 54 24.64 23.36 -35.16
C PHE A 54 24.94 24.44 -34.12
N SER A 55 24.98 25.68 -34.58
CA SER A 55 25.07 26.88 -33.75
C SER A 55 24.02 26.83 -32.64
N SER A 56 24.49 26.85 -31.40
CA SER A 56 23.77 26.50 -30.18
C SER A 56 23.14 27.72 -29.51
N SER A 57 22.23 28.45 -30.19
CA SER A 57 21.61 29.65 -29.60
C SER A 57 20.07 29.65 -29.54
N PHE A 58 19.37 28.77 -30.27
CA PHE A 58 17.90 28.72 -30.24
C PHE A 58 17.29 27.50 -29.52
N LEU A 59 18.01 26.38 -29.38
CA LEU A 59 17.48 25.13 -28.77
C LEU A 59 17.48 25.08 -27.24
N ARG A 60 18.26 25.95 -26.59
CA ARG A 60 18.43 25.91 -25.11
C ARG A 60 17.19 26.38 -24.35
N LYS A 61 16.25 27.05 -25.03
CA LYS A 61 14.98 27.52 -24.47
C LYS A 61 13.92 26.41 -24.52
N ASP A 62 13.95 25.61 -25.58
CA ASP A 62 12.98 24.54 -25.81
C ASP A 62 13.27 23.31 -24.93
N GLU A 63 14.55 23.01 -24.64
CA GLU A 63 14.96 21.91 -23.73
C GLU A 63 14.34 22.01 -22.32
N LYS A 64 14.21 23.21 -21.76
CA LYS A 64 13.54 23.40 -20.45
C LYS A 64 12.03 23.19 -20.54
N SER A 65 11.42 23.64 -21.64
CA SER A 65 9.99 23.50 -21.84
C SER A 65 9.56 22.04 -22.04
N ILE A 66 10.39 21.23 -22.72
CA ILE A 66 10.14 19.79 -22.87
C ILE A 66 10.38 19.02 -21.58
N GLU A 67 11.33 19.45 -20.74
CA GLU A 67 11.57 18.87 -19.41
C GLU A 67 10.38 19.15 -18.48
N GLU A 68 9.90 20.39 -18.41
CA GLU A 68 8.73 20.76 -17.61
C GLU A 68 7.45 20.05 -18.08
N GLU A 69 7.28 19.87 -19.39
CA GLU A 69 6.16 19.10 -19.95
C GLU A 69 6.26 17.62 -19.58
N ALA A 70 7.46 17.03 -19.63
CA ALA A 70 7.69 15.66 -19.23
C ALA A 70 7.42 15.47 -17.72
N GLU A 71 7.87 16.40 -16.88
CA GLU A 71 7.59 16.39 -15.44
C GLU A 71 6.09 16.49 -15.15
N ARG A 72 5.36 17.37 -15.85
CA ARG A 72 3.90 17.47 -15.72
C ARG A 72 3.19 16.20 -16.16
N LYS A 73 3.58 15.62 -17.31
CA LYS A 73 2.98 14.40 -17.85
C LYS A 73 3.26 13.19 -16.97
N ILE A 74 4.50 13.01 -16.52
CA ILE A 74 4.87 11.95 -15.57
C ILE A 74 4.14 12.16 -14.25
N GLY A 75 4.04 13.40 -13.77
CA GLY A 75 3.27 13.74 -12.58
C GLY A 75 1.79 13.35 -12.71
N TRP A 76 1.15 13.65 -13.83
CA TRP A 76 -0.23 13.26 -14.13
C TRP A 76 -0.41 11.75 -14.29
N LEU A 77 0.54 11.07 -14.92
CA LEU A 77 0.54 9.61 -15.08
C LEU A 77 0.69 8.91 -13.72
N LEU A 78 1.62 9.37 -12.88
CA LEU A 78 1.77 8.87 -11.53
C LEU A 78 0.49 9.16 -10.74
N LYS A 79 -0.06 10.37 -10.85
CA LYS A 79 -1.32 10.73 -10.20
C LYS A 79 -2.44 9.78 -10.60
N THR A 80 -2.58 9.40 -11.87
CA THR A 80 -3.61 8.43 -12.32
C THR A 80 -3.38 7.01 -11.79
N ILE A 81 -2.13 6.53 -11.77
CA ILE A 81 -1.80 5.21 -11.16
C ILE A 81 -2.13 5.20 -9.65
N PHE A 82 -1.85 6.30 -8.94
CA PHE A 82 -2.12 6.43 -7.51
C PHE A 82 -3.59 6.78 -7.18
N PHE A 83 -4.34 7.43 -8.09
CA PHE A 83 -5.74 7.80 -7.86
C PHE A 83 -6.72 6.66 -8.14
N GLY A 84 -6.51 5.86 -9.20
CA GLY A 84 -7.63 5.17 -9.84
C GLY A 84 -7.87 3.71 -9.41
N THR A 85 -6.82 2.89 -9.36
CA THR A 85 -7.02 1.42 -9.37
C THR A 85 -6.11 0.66 -8.42
N ALA A 86 -4.94 1.21 -8.09
CA ALA A 86 -4.05 0.59 -7.12
C ALA A 86 -4.69 0.54 -5.72
N GLY A 87 -5.39 1.60 -5.31
CA GLY A 87 -6.01 1.68 -4.00
C GLY A 87 -7.05 0.59 -3.76
N GLU A 88 -7.97 0.38 -4.71
CA GLU A 88 -9.05 -0.61 -4.57
C GLU A 88 -8.54 -2.05 -4.54
N ASN A 89 -7.63 -2.39 -5.46
CA ASN A 89 -7.01 -3.72 -5.47
C ASN A 89 -6.23 -3.98 -4.17
N LEU A 90 -5.51 -2.97 -3.66
CA LEU A 90 -4.78 -3.09 -2.40
C LEU A 90 -5.71 -3.20 -1.18
N MET A 91 -6.87 -2.54 -1.19
CA MET A 91 -7.90 -2.72 -0.16
C MET A 91 -8.45 -4.15 -0.18
N GLN A 92 -8.81 -4.67 -1.36
CA GLN A 92 -9.29 -6.04 -1.50
C GLN A 92 -8.25 -7.05 -1.03
N GLN A 93 -6.98 -6.89 -1.41
CA GLN A 93 -5.88 -7.71 -0.90
C GLN A 93 -5.75 -7.62 0.61
N SER A 94 -5.96 -6.45 1.20
CA SER A 94 -5.93 -6.26 2.65
C SER A 94 -7.06 -7.01 3.36
N VAL A 95 -8.26 -7.09 2.75
CA VAL A 95 -9.35 -7.95 3.24
C VAL A 95 -9.00 -9.43 3.09
N SER A 96 -8.38 -9.84 1.98
CA SER A 96 -7.92 -11.23 1.79
C SER A 96 -6.92 -11.66 2.86
N LEU A 97 -6.06 -10.76 3.32
CA LEU A 97 -5.11 -11.04 4.42
C LEU A 97 -5.81 -11.38 5.75
N LEU A 98 -7.04 -10.90 5.99
CA LEU A 98 -7.79 -11.24 7.21
C LEU A 98 -8.23 -12.70 7.27
N HIS A 99 -8.34 -13.36 6.11
CA HIS A 99 -8.71 -14.77 5.99
C HIS A 99 -7.53 -15.72 6.24
N VAL A 100 -6.29 -15.22 6.19
CA VAL A 100 -5.09 -16.01 6.43
C VAL A 100 -5.06 -16.46 7.89
N LYS A 101 -4.66 -17.71 8.14
CA LYS A 101 -4.63 -18.28 9.50
C LYS A 101 -3.66 -17.56 10.44
N ASP A 102 -2.52 -17.16 9.92
CA ASP A 102 -1.44 -16.54 10.70
C ASP A 102 -1.83 -15.11 11.15
N PRO A 103 -1.83 -14.85 12.48
CA PRO A 103 -2.15 -13.54 13.06
C PRO A 103 -1.31 -12.38 12.50
N LEU A 104 -0.06 -12.62 12.07
CA LEU A 104 0.80 -11.58 11.51
C LEU A 104 0.21 -10.97 10.24
N PHE A 105 -0.30 -11.81 9.34
CA PHE A 105 -0.94 -11.36 8.11
C PHE A 105 -2.28 -10.68 8.41
N LYS A 106 -3.06 -11.18 9.37
CA LYS A 106 -4.29 -10.52 9.82
C LYS A 106 -4.03 -9.10 10.33
N ARG A 107 -3.03 -8.92 11.19
CA ARG A 107 -2.59 -7.61 11.70
C ARG A 107 -2.17 -6.69 10.56
N MET A 108 -1.44 -7.21 9.58
CA MET A 108 -1.02 -6.43 8.41
C MET A 108 -2.22 -5.97 7.58
N GLY A 109 -3.17 -6.87 7.31
CA GLY A 109 -4.42 -6.54 6.60
C GLY A 109 -5.22 -5.48 7.34
N ALA A 110 -5.50 -5.68 8.62
CA ALA A 110 -6.24 -4.73 9.46
C ALA A 110 -5.55 -3.35 9.51
N SER A 111 -4.23 -3.32 9.68
CA SER A 111 -3.45 -2.07 9.70
C SER A 111 -3.52 -1.32 8.37
N ARG A 112 -3.56 -2.02 7.24
CA ARG A 112 -3.73 -1.41 5.91
C ARG A 112 -5.14 -0.87 5.74
N LEU A 113 -6.17 -1.63 6.14
CA LEU A 113 -7.57 -1.17 6.08
C LEU A 113 -7.78 0.10 6.91
N ALA A 114 -7.20 0.16 8.11
CA ALA A 114 -7.23 1.38 8.93
C ALA A 114 -6.63 2.61 8.22
N ARG A 115 -5.59 2.41 7.39
CA ARG A 115 -4.95 3.48 6.61
C ARG A 115 -5.75 3.88 5.38
N PHE A 116 -6.53 2.96 4.81
CA PHE A 116 -7.38 3.25 3.66
C PHE A 116 -8.70 3.93 4.05
N ALA A 117 -9.17 3.77 5.29
CA ALA A 117 -10.38 4.37 5.85
C ALA A 117 -10.28 5.89 6.10
N ILE A 118 -9.87 6.66 5.08
CA ILE A 118 -9.62 8.10 5.15
C ILE A 118 -10.94 8.87 5.07
N ASP A 119 -11.72 8.58 4.03
CA ASP A 119 -13.00 9.22 3.69
C ASP A 119 -14.15 8.20 3.73
N ASP A 120 -15.39 8.70 3.69
CA ASP A 120 -16.59 7.87 3.81
C ASP A 120 -16.77 6.91 2.63
N GLU A 121 -16.41 7.34 1.42
CA GLU A 121 -16.47 6.49 0.22
C GLU A 121 -15.57 5.27 0.37
N ARG A 122 -14.31 5.46 0.78
CA ARG A 122 -13.37 4.37 1.04
C ARG A 122 -13.78 3.50 2.22
N ARG A 123 -14.36 4.07 3.27
CA ARG A 123 -14.90 3.30 4.41
C ARG A 123 -16.02 2.37 3.95
N MET A 124 -16.95 2.87 3.13
CA MET A 124 -18.02 2.05 2.55
C MET A 124 -17.48 1.01 1.58
N LYS A 125 -16.48 1.33 0.75
CA LYS A 125 -15.82 0.33 -0.10
C LYS A 125 -15.26 -0.84 0.73
N ILE A 126 -14.61 -0.56 1.87
CA ILE A 126 -14.10 -1.59 2.78
C ILE A 126 -15.24 -2.47 3.31
N VAL A 127 -16.38 -1.87 3.64
CA VAL A 127 -17.59 -2.58 4.07
C VAL A 127 -18.14 -3.47 2.97
N GLU A 128 -18.27 -2.96 1.75
CA GLU A 128 -18.75 -3.70 0.56
C GLU A 128 -17.88 -4.92 0.25
N MET A 129 -16.56 -4.79 0.42
CA MET A 129 -15.61 -5.90 0.27
C MET A 129 -15.68 -6.93 1.42
N GLY A 130 -16.57 -6.73 2.41
CA GLY A 130 -16.74 -7.60 3.57
C GLY A 130 -15.76 -7.34 4.70
N GLY A 131 -14.99 -6.25 4.65
CA GLY A 131 -13.96 -5.91 5.64
C GLY A 131 -14.51 -5.78 7.07
N ALA A 132 -15.71 -5.22 7.23
CA ALA A 132 -16.40 -5.11 8.52
C ALA A 132 -16.56 -6.46 9.22
N LYS A 133 -17.23 -7.41 8.55
CA LYS A 133 -17.46 -8.77 9.06
C LYS A 133 -16.15 -9.51 9.36
N GLN A 134 -15.15 -9.35 8.49
CA GLN A 134 -13.86 -10.00 8.67
C GLN A 134 -13.05 -9.43 9.84
N LEU A 135 -13.12 -8.12 10.08
CA LEU A 135 -12.49 -7.49 11.24
C LEU A 135 -13.14 -7.92 12.56
N VAL A 136 -14.47 -8.03 12.59
CA VAL A 136 -15.20 -8.56 13.77
C VAL A 136 -14.84 -10.03 14.02
N SER A 137 -14.78 -10.85 12.98
CA SER A 137 -14.33 -12.25 13.08
C SER A 137 -12.87 -12.35 13.56
N MET A 138 -11.98 -11.50 13.04
CA MET A 138 -10.59 -11.40 13.49
C MET A 138 -10.50 -11.05 14.96
N LEU A 139 -11.31 -10.09 15.45
CA LEU A 139 -11.35 -9.70 16.86
C LEU A 139 -11.84 -10.85 17.75
N THR A 140 -12.90 -11.54 17.32
CA THR A 140 -13.46 -12.71 18.03
C THR A 140 -12.43 -13.83 18.20
N GLY A 141 -11.62 -14.10 17.17
CA GLY A 141 -10.61 -15.16 17.19
C GLY A 141 -9.24 -14.73 17.75
N ALA A 142 -9.06 -13.48 18.19
CA ALA A 142 -7.77 -12.94 18.57
C ALA A 142 -7.32 -13.44 19.96
N LYS A 143 -6.21 -14.18 19.99
CA LYS A 143 -5.60 -14.68 21.24
C LYS A 143 -4.70 -13.63 21.90
N ASP A 144 -3.99 -12.86 21.10
CA ASP A 144 -2.99 -11.89 21.56
C ASP A 144 -3.47 -10.44 21.45
N ASP A 145 -2.93 -9.58 22.32
CA ASP A 145 -3.28 -8.16 22.39
C ASP A 145 -2.96 -7.39 21.12
N ARG A 146 -1.85 -7.71 20.44
CA ARG A 146 -1.46 -7.01 19.20
C ARG A 146 -2.48 -7.23 18.09
N THR A 147 -3.03 -8.43 18.00
CA THR A 147 -4.11 -8.77 17.05
C THR A 147 -5.41 -8.06 17.43
N ARG A 148 -5.78 -8.05 18.71
CA ARG A 148 -6.95 -7.32 19.21
C ARG A 148 -6.85 -5.82 18.90
N GLU A 149 -5.72 -5.21 19.24
CA GLU A 149 -5.47 -3.78 19.02
C GLU A 149 -5.54 -3.43 17.52
N ALA A 150 -4.90 -4.21 16.65
CA ALA A 150 -4.93 -3.96 15.21
C ALA A 150 -6.36 -4.03 14.63
N ALA A 151 -7.16 -5.00 15.07
CA ALA A 151 -8.56 -5.12 14.66
C ALA A 151 -9.40 -3.94 15.17
N LEU A 152 -9.31 -3.63 16.48
CA LEU A 152 -10.04 -2.51 17.09
C LEU A 152 -9.68 -1.17 16.46
N LYS A 153 -8.40 -0.93 16.18
CA LYS A 153 -7.94 0.29 15.52
C LYS A 153 -8.52 0.44 14.10
N ALA A 154 -8.63 -0.66 13.36
CA ALA A 154 -9.28 -0.65 12.05
C ALA A 154 -10.79 -0.40 12.15
N LEU A 155 -11.47 -1.04 13.12
CA LEU A 155 -12.88 -0.81 13.39
C LEU A 155 -13.16 0.66 13.75
N VAL A 156 -12.33 1.28 14.60
CA VAL A 156 -12.41 2.71 14.93
C VAL A 156 -12.27 3.58 13.69
N ALA A 157 -11.33 3.26 12.80
CA ALA A 157 -11.16 4.03 11.56
C ALA A 157 -12.38 3.95 10.64
N ILE A 158 -13.02 2.79 10.54
CA ILE A 158 -14.24 2.56 9.76
C ILE A 158 -15.45 3.26 10.41
N SER A 159 -15.57 3.23 11.74
CA SER A 159 -16.69 3.78 12.52
C SER A 159 -16.85 5.30 12.45
N LYS A 160 -15.93 6.00 11.78
CA LYS A 160 -16.02 7.45 11.56
C LYS A 160 -17.07 7.83 10.50
N SER A 161 -17.73 6.85 9.87
CA SER A 161 -18.84 7.03 8.93
C SER A 161 -20.08 6.33 9.47
N ASP A 162 -21.18 7.07 9.63
CA ASP A 162 -22.42 6.53 10.21
C ASP A 162 -22.99 5.34 9.42
N ASN A 163 -22.92 5.41 8.08
CA ASN A 163 -23.31 4.32 7.19
C ASN A 163 -22.49 3.04 7.46
N ALA A 164 -21.19 3.19 7.69
CA ALA A 164 -20.31 2.07 7.98
C ALA A 164 -20.54 1.50 9.39
N VAL A 165 -20.97 2.33 10.35
CA VAL A 165 -21.36 1.86 11.70
C VAL A 165 -22.57 0.93 11.63
N GLY A 166 -23.55 1.22 10.77
CA GLY A 166 -24.69 0.30 10.53
C GLY A 166 -24.23 -1.10 10.12
N ALA A 167 -23.30 -1.20 9.17
CA ALA A 167 -22.74 -2.48 8.75
C ALA A 167 -21.90 -3.17 9.85
N LEU A 168 -21.23 -2.41 10.72
CA LEU A 168 -20.54 -2.97 11.88
C LEU A 168 -21.53 -3.53 12.90
N HIS A 169 -22.65 -2.85 13.12
CA HIS A 169 -23.73 -3.32 13.99
C HIS A 169 -24.32 -4.63 13.46
N GLU A 170 -24.66 -4.70 12.18
CA GLU A 170 -25.15 -5.92 11.51
C GLU A 170 -24.16 -7.09 11.59
N ALA A 171 -22.86 -6.79 11.58
CA ALA A 171 -21.81 -7.80 11.75
C ALA A 171 -21.67 -8.30 13.20
N GLY A 172 -22.47 -7.81 14.15
CA GLY A 172 -22.42 -8.19 15.56
C GLY A 172 -21.25 -7.55 16.32
N ALA A 173 -20.76 -6.38 15.89
CA ALA A 173 -19.59 -5.77 16.51
C ALA A 173 -19.79 -5.45 18.00
N ILE A 174 -20.97 -4.99 18.42
CA ILE A 174 -21.23 -4.56 19.81
C ILE A 174 -20.97 -5.69 20.81
N THR A 175 -21.51 -6.88 20.55
CA THR A 175 -21.37 -8.05 21.44
C THR A 175 -19.91 -8.48 21.54
N VAL A 176 -19.22 -8.55 20.40
CA VAL A 176 -17.79 -8.94 20.33
C VAL A 176 -16.92 -7.92 21.06
N ILE A 177 -17.13 -6.62 20.84
CA ILE A 177 -16.35 -5.55 21.49
C ILE A 177 -16.55 -5.59 23.01
N ARG A 178 -17.79 -5.78 23.49
CA ARG A 178 -18.08 -5.94 24.94
C ARG A 178 -17.38 -7.15 25.54
N SER A 179 -17.37 -8.30 24.84
CA SER A 179 -16.73 -9.52 25.32
C SER A 179 -15.20 -9.52 25.22
N THR A 180 -14.62 -8.58 24.47
CA THR A 180 -13.16 -8.54 24.26
C THR A 180 -12.46 -8.18 25.58
N PRO A 181 -11.51 -8.99 26.07
CA PRO A 181 -10.81 -8.70 27.31
C PRO A 181 -9.92 -7.46 27.16
N ASP A 182 -9.83 -6.66 28.21
CA ASP A 182 -8.85 -5.58 28.29
C ASP A 182 -7.46 -6.15 28.59
N SER A 183 -6.43 -5.44 28.14
CA SER A 183 -5.05 -5.78 28.45
C SER A 183 -4.56 -5.00 29.66
N THR A 184 -3.84 -5.68 30.56
CA THR A 184 -3.16 -5.03 31.69
C THR A 184 -1.94 -4.22 31.25
N GLU A 185 -1.34 -4.58 30.11
CA GLU A 185 -0.13 -3.93 29.58
C GLU A 185 -0.45 -2.85 28.54
N ASN A 186 -1.58 -2.99 27.82
CA ASN A 186 -1.93 -2.13 26.70
C ASN A 186 -3.26 -1.38 26.93
N ASN A 187 -3.13 -0.13 27.39
CA ASN A 187 -4.26 0.77 27.64
C ASN A 187 -5.05 1.17 26.38
N GLU A 188 -4.47 1.03 25.18
CA GLU A 188 -5.13 1.44 23.94
C GLU A 188 -6.32 0.54 23.60
N ILE A 189 -6.31 -0.74 23.99
CA ILE A 189 -7.45 -1.65 23.77
C ILE A 189 -8.71 -1.12 24.44
N GLY A 190 -8.63 -0.78 25.73
CA GLY A 190 -9.76 -0.24 26.48
C GLY A 190 -10.25 1.08 25.88
N LYS A 191 -9.33 1.95 25.46
CA LYS A 191 -9.66 3.23 24.80
C LYS A 191 -10.39 3.03 23.47
N TYR A 192 -9.94 2.13 22.61
CA TYR A 192 -10.63 1.84 21.35
C TYR A 192 -12.01 1.21 21.58
N LYS A 193 -12.13 0.29 22.54
CA LYS A 193 -13.43 -0.29 22.92
C LYS A 193 -14.42 0.77 23.39
N SER A 194 -14.04 1.60 24.36
CA SER A 194 -14.91 2.66 24.88
C SER A 194 -15.31 3.67 23.81
N ASN A 195 -14.38 4.02 22.90
CA ASN A 195 -14.70 4.90 21.77
C ASN A 195 -15.76 4.27 20.84
N LEU A 196 -15.57 3.01 20.43
CA LEU A 196 -16.53 2.31 19.58
C LEU A 196 -17.91 2.19 20.23
N LEU A 197 -17.96 1.77 21.51
CA LEU A 197 -19.22 1.62 22.24
C LEU A 197 -19.95 2.96 22.36
N LYS A 198 -19.22 4.05 22.61
CA LYS A 198 -19.79 5.39 22.62
C LYS A 198 -20.39 5.77 21.25
N ILE A 199 -19.69 5.49 20.15
CA ILE A 199 -20.20 5.75 18.79
C ILE A 199 -21.51 4.99 18.53
N PHE A 200 -21.59 3.71 18.93
CA PHE A 200 -22.83 2.93 18.81
C PHE A 200 -23.97 3.50 19.67
N GLN A 201 -23.66 3.97 20.87
CA GLN A 201 -24.63 4.62 21.76
C GLN A 201 -25.14 5.94 21.18
N ASP A 202 -24.24 6.80 20.69
CA ASP A 202 -24.56 8.10 20.11
C ASP A 202 -25.48 7.96 18.89
N LEU A 203 -25.36 6.85 18.14
CA LEU A 203 -26.21 6.51 16.99
C LEU A 203 -27.44 5.65 17.35
N GLY A 204 -27.66 5.35 18.63
CA GLY A 204 -28.86 4.65 19.11
C GLY A 204 -28.88 3.13 18.92
N TYR A 205 -27.75 2.51 18.58
CA TYR A 205 -27.67 1.04 18.38
C TYR A 205 -27.68 0.23 19.69
N ASP A 206 -27.45 0.85 20.85
CA ASP A 206 -27.38 0.15 22.15
C ASP A 206 -28.74 -0.37 22.66
N ILE A 207 -29.85 0.03 22.03
CA ILE A 207 -31.23 -0.27 22.49
C ILE A 207 -31.77 -1.57 21.86
N SER A 208 -31.15 -2.09 20.79
CA SER A 208 -31.71 -3.18 19.97
C SER A 208 -31.13 -4.58 20.23
N SER A 209 -30.59 -4.86 21.43
CA SER A 209 -30.11 -6.21 21.78
C SER A 209 -31.00 -6.94 22.78
#